data_AF-A0A369L6S5-F1
#
_entry.id   AF-A0A369L6S5-F1
#
_cell.length_a   1.000
_cell.length_b   1.000
_cell.length_c   1.000
_cell.angle_alpha   90.00
_cell.angle_beta   90.00
_cell.angle_gamma   90.00
#
_symmetry.space_group_name_H-M   'P 1'
#
loop_
_entity.id
_entity.type
_entity.pdbx_description
1 polymer ?
#
loop_
_entity_poly.entity_id
_entity_poly.type
_entity_poly.pdbx_seq_one_letter_code
_entity_poly.pdbx_strand_id
1 'polypeptide(L)'
;MTREINEFDLPLMAMGKEASRAFSEQMNPTEEQMEAGKAPKCPKCGSGSVARIIWGDPVYYDGLIRDIDEGRVHIGGCCITGNAPDWHCNDCEEEF
;
A
#
# COMPACT_ATOMS: atom_id res chain seq x y z
N MET A 1 -17.14 27.17 -15.24
CA MET A 1 -16.75 26.54 -16.52
C MET A 1 -16.81 25.05 -16.31
N THR A 2 -17.95 24.44 -16.60
CA THR A 2 -18.15 22.99 -16.51
C THR A 2 -17.39 22.34 -17.66
N ARG A 3 -16.33 21.59 -17.35
CA ARG A 3 -15.66 20.75 -18.34
C ARG A 3 -16.65 19.71 -18.81
N GLU A 4 -16.95 19.70 -20.10
CA GLU A 4 -17.75 18.65 -20.73
C GLU A 4 -16.96 17.34 -20.61
N ILE A 5 -17.60 16.38 -19.94
CA ILE A 5 -17.05 15.05 -19.69
C ILE A 5 -17.11 14.30 -21.01
N ASN A 6 -15.96 13.91 -21.56
CA ASN A 6 -15.90 13.24 -22.86
C ASN A 6 -15.77 11.71 -22.70
N GLU A 7 -15.92 10.97 -23.80
CA GLU A 7 -15.82 9.51 -23.84
C GLU A 7 -14.45 8.94 -23.42
N PHE A 8 -13.39 9.75 -23.40
CA PHE A 8 -12.08 9.40 -22.86
C PHE A 8 -11.95 9.62 -21.34
N ASP A 9 -12.83 10.41 -20.73
CA ASP A 9 -12.91 10.58 -19.26
C ASP A 9 -13.70 9.44 -18.59
N LEU A 10 -14.54 8.73 -19.35
CA LEU A 10 -15.32 7.58 -18.86
C LEU A 10 -14.43 6.42 -18.35
N PRO A 11 -13.37 6.00 -19.08
CA PRO A 11 -12.41 5.02 -18.58
C PRO A 11 -11.75 5.47 -17.26
N LEU A 12 -11.30 6.72 -17.16
CA LEU A 12 -10.65 7.25 -15.95
C LEU A 12 -11.58 7.23 -14.72
N MET A 13 -12.89 7.48 -14.92
CA MET A 13 -13.90 7.36 -13.86
C MET A 13 -14.32 5.89 -13.59
N ALA A 14 -14.22 5.01 -14.58
CA ALA A 14 -14.45 3.56 -14.43
C ALA A 14 -13.30 2.85 -13.70
N MET A 15 -12.09 3.41 -13.73
CA MET A 15 -10.91 2.93 -12.99
C MET A 15 -11.12 2.91 -11.47
N GLY A 16 -12.10 3.61 -10.90
CA GLY A 16 -12.31 3.62 -9.44
C GLY A 16 -12.59 2.24 -8.83
N LYS A 17 -13.29 1.35 -9.54
CA LYS A 17 -13.64 0.00 -9.03
C LYS A 17 -12.71 -1.10 -9.52
N GLU A 18 -12.23 -1.01 -10.76
CA GLU A 18 -11.30 -2.00 -11.31
C GLU A 18 -9.87 -1.80 -10.79
N ALA A 19 -9.43 -0.55 -10.58
CA ALA A 19 -8.13 -0.28 -9.96
C ALA A 19 -8.13 -0.66 -8.47
N SER A 20 -9.25 -0.46 -7.76
CA SER A 20 -9.42 -0.96 -6.39
C SER A 20 -9.33 -2.49 -6.32
N ARG A 21 -9.91 -3.22 -7.27
CA ARG A 21 -9.78 -4.69 -7.34
C ARG A 21 -8.36 -5.13 -7.69
N ALA A 22 -7.76 -4.56 -8.72
CA ALA A 22 -6.38 -4.88 -9.13
C ALA A 22 -5.38 -4.57 -8.00
N PHE A 23 -5.60 -3.50 -7.23
CA PHE A 23 -4.77 -3.17 -6.08
C PHE A 23 -5.02 -4.09 -4.87
N SER A 24 -6.28 -4.47 -4.62
CA SER A 24 -6.60 -5.50 -3.62
C SER A 24 -5.91 -6.82 -3.96
N GLU A 25 -5.82 -7.16 -5.24
CA GLU A 25 -5.08 -8.32 -5.75
C GLU A 25 -3.56 -8.16 -5.61
N GLN A 26 -3.01 -6.94 -5.74
CA GLN A 26 -1.58 -6.64 -5.49
C GLN A 26 -1.22 -6.60 -3.99
N MET A 27 -2.16 -6.25 -3.12
CA MET A 27 -2.00 -6.30 -1.66
C MET A 27 -2.39 -7.64 -1.05
N ASN A 28 -2.93 -8.57 -1.84
CA ASN A 28 -3.20 -9.91 -1.34
C ASN A 28 -1.86 -10.60 -1.08
N PRO A 29 -1.55 -10.93 0.19
CA PRO A 29 -0.38 -11.73 0.49
C PRO A 29 -0.45 -13.02 -0.33
N THR A 30 0.67 -13.47 -0.88
CA THR A 30 0.76 -14.78 -1.53
C THR A 30 0.27 -15.86 -0.57
N GLU A 31 -0.20 -17.00 -1.08
CA GLU A 31 -0.62 -18.14 -0.23
C GLU A 31 0.47 -18.50 0.82
N GLU A 32 1.74 -18.30 0.45
CA GLU A 32 2.92 -18.44 1.32
C GLU A 32 2.99 -17.43 2.49
N GLN A 33 2.52 -16.19 2.26
CA GLN A 33 2.40 -15.13 3.27
C GLN A 33 1.13 -15.28 4.12
N MET A 34 0.10 -15.97 3.62
CA MET A 34 -1.15 -16.26 4.35
C MET A 34 -0.98 -17.35 5.42
N GLU A 35 -0.06 -18.30 5.20
CA GLU A 35 0.30 -19.32 6.20
C GLU A 35 1.02 -18.72 7.44
N ALA A 36 1.53 -17.48 7.31
CA ALA A 36 2.25 -16.73 8.32
C ALA A 36 1.50 -15.45 8.73
N GLY A 37 0.20 -15.56 9.05
CA GLY A 37 -0.72 -14.46 9.41
C GLY A 37 -0.39 -13.60 10.64
N LYS A 38 0.87 -13.15 10.78
CA LYS A 38 1.32 -12.19 11.75
C LYS A 38 2.41 -11.33 11.13
N ALA A 39 2.15 -10.02 11.02
CA ALA A 39 3.18 -9.05 10.68
C ALA A 39 4.41 -9.23 11.61
N PRO A 40 5.64 -9.09 11.09
CA PRO A 40 6.83 -9.32 11.88
C PRO A 40 6.93 -8.30 13.02
N LYS A 41 7.64 -8.68 14.09
CA LYS A 41 8.04 -7.67 15.08
C LYS A 41 9.24 -6.91 14.56
N CYS A 42 9.31 -5.62 14.87
CA CYS A 42 10.47 -4.81 14.55
C CYS A 42 11.74 -5.43 15.18
N PRO A 43 12.80 -5.72 14.41
CA PRO A 43 14.01 -6.33 14.93
C PRO A 43 14.81 -5.38 15.83
N LYS A 44 14.59 -4.07 15.71
CA LYS A 44 15.30 -3.04 16.49
C LYS A 44 14.67 -2.75 17.85
N CYS A 45 13.33 -2.66 17.93
CA CYS A 45 12.64 -2.28 19.16
C CYS A 45 11.67 -3.35 19.71
N GLY A 46 11.38 -4.41 18.94
CA GLY A 46 10.46 -5.48 19.33
C GLY A 46 8.98 -5.13 19.22
N SER A 47 8.63 -3.94 18.72
CA SER A 47 7.24 -3.53 18.52
C SER A 47 6.50 -4.42 17.52
N GLY A 48 5.20 -4.59 17.73
CA GLY A 48 4.28 -5.18 16.75
C GLY A 48 3.53 -4.14 15.93
N SER A 49 3.73 -2.85 16.18
CA SER A 49 3.18 -1.74 15.41
C SER A 49 4.04 -1.55 14.15
N VAL A 50 3.75 -2.36 13.12
CA VAL A 50 4.47 -2.33 11.84
C VAL A 50 3.49 -2.13 10.68
N ALA A 51 3.88 -1.27 9.75
CA ALA A 51 3.18 -0.98 8.51
C ALA A 51 3.86 -1.70 7.33
N ARG A 52 3.09 -2.08 6.31
CA ARG A 52 3.64 -2.55 5.03
C ARG A 52 4.12 -1.33 4.22
N ILE A 53 5.32 -1.40 3.65
CA ILE A 53 5.82 -0.34 2.78
C ILE A 53 5.29 -0.55 1.36
N ILE A 54 4.76 0.51 0.77
CA ILE A 54 4.36 0.56 -0.63
C ILE A 54 5.32 1.48 -1.36
N TRP A 55 6.00 0.93 -2.35
CA TRP A 55 6.98 1.64 -3.19
C TRP A 55 6.40 1.96 -4.56
N GLY A 56 6.93 2.99 -5.20
CA GLY A 56 6.49 3.42 -6.52
C GLY A 56 5.38 4.48 -6.47
N ASP A 57 4.62 4.57 -7.56
CA ASP A 57 3.41 5.39 -7.63
C ASP A 57 2.22 4.53 -7.18
N PRO A 58 1.67 4.74 -5.97
CA PRO A 58 0.61 3.92 -5.46
C PRO A 58 -0.66 4.13 -6.29
N VAL A 59 -1.35 3.03 -6.62
CA VAL A 59 -2.72 3.14 -7.13
C VAL A 59 -3.57 3.69 -6.00
N TYR A 60 -4.14 4.87 -6.19
CA TYR A 60 -5.08 5.44 -5.24
C TYR A 60 -6.38 4.63 -5.26
N TYR A 61 -6.75 4.05 -4.11
CA TYR A 61 -8.01 3.35 -3.90
C TYR A 61 -8.75 3.93 -2.69
N ASP A 62 -10.06 3.69 -2.65
CA ASP A 62 -10.92 4.06 -1.54
C ASP A 62 -10.53 3.27 -0.29
N GLY A 63 -9.72 3.89 0.58
CA GLY A 63 -9.21 3.27 1.81
C GLY A 63 -7.73 3.52 2.05
N LEU A 64 -6.94 3.87 1.02
CA LEU A 64 -5.49 4.08 1.16
C LEU A 64 -5.15 5.10 2.25
N ILE A 65 -5.84 6.25 2.24
CA ILE A 65 -5.60 7.31 3.24
C ILE A 65 -5.90 6.81 4.65
N ARG A 66 -6.98 6.05 4.85
CA ARG A 66 -7.30 5.47 6.15
C ARG A 66 -6.26 4.45 6.59
N ASP A 67 -5.75 3.64 5.66
CA ASP A 67 -4.72 2.64 5.96
C ASP A 67 -3.38 3.28 6.33
N ILE A 68 -3.07 4.43 5.73
CA ILE A 68 -1.93 5.28 6.12
C ILE A 68 -2.17 5.87 7.52
N ASP A 69 -3.33 6.48 7.75
CA ASP A 69 -3.68 7.10 9.03
C ASP A 69 -3.70 6.10 10.19
N GLU A 70 -4.12 4.86 9.92
CA GLU A 70 -4.16 3.77 10.90
C GLU A 70 -2.81 3.02 11.02
N GLY A 71 -1.78 3.45 10.29
CA GLY A 71 -0.43 2.88 10.37
C GLY A 71 -0.33 1.44 9.84
N ARG A 72 -1.25 1.03 8.95
CA ARG A 72 -1.17 -0.25 8.22
C ARG A 72 -0.25 -0.15 7.00
N VAL A 73 -0.21 1.03 6.38
CA VAL A 73 0.53 1.30 5.16
C VAL A 73 1.48 2.46 5.37
N HIS A 74 2.73 2.31 4.93
CA HIS A 74 3.72 3.37 4.84
C HIS A 74 4.06 3.61 3.37
N ILE A 75 4.08 4.86 2.93
CA ILE A 75 4.45 5.21 1.56
C ILE A 75 5.97 5.38 1.50
N GLY A 76 6.64 4.47 0.81
CA GLY A 76 8.06 4.55 0.54
C GLY A 76 8.39 5.55 -0.58
N GLY A 77 9.56 5.38 -1.17
CA GLY A 77 9.99 6.16 -2.33
C GLY A 77 9.42 5.67 -3.66
N CYS A 78 9.63 6.45 -4.72
CA CYS A 78 9.18 6.11 -6.07
C CYS A 78 10.03 5.02 -6.76
N CYS A 79 11.24 4.73 -6.26
CA CYS A 79 12.16 3.79 -6.88
C CYS A 79 12.26 2.49 -6.07
N ILE A 80 11.88 1.37 -6.68
CA ILE A 80 12.10 0.04 -6.12
C ILE A 80 13.51 -0.42 -6.49
N THR A 81 14.32 -0.69 -5.49
CA THR A 81 15.60 -1.40 -5.66
C THR A 81 15.44 -2.83 -5.18
N GLY A 82 16.29 -3.77 -5.61
CA GLY A 82 16.16 -5.19 -5.24
C GLY A 82 16.29 -5.48 -3.74
N ASN A 83 16.69 -4.49 -2.94
CA ASN A 83 16.85 -4.59 -1.49
C ASN A 83 15.95 -3.59 -0.74
N ALA A 84 14.85 -3.14 -1.37
CA ALA A 84 13.90 -2.27 -0.69
C ALA A 84 13.27 -3.03 0.50
N PRO A 85 13.17 -2.40 1.68
CA PRO A 85 12.53 -3.01 2.83
C PRO A 85 11.02 -3.17 2.61
N ASP A 86 10.47 -4.12 3.32
CA ASP A 86 9.08 -4.56 3.18
C ASP A 86 8.20 -3.96 4.30
N TRP A 87 8.80 -3.66 5.45
CA TRP A 87 8.11 -3.25 6.67
C TRP A 87 8.69 -1.96 7.23
N HIS A 88 7.81 -1.10 7.74
CA HIS A 88 8.16 0.11 8.48
C HIS A 88 7.67 -0.03 9.92
N CYS A 89 8.52 0.21 10.90
CA CYS A 89 8.12 0.26 12.30
C CYS A 89 7.53 1.62 12.64
N ASN A 90 6.26 1.67 13.04
CA ASN A 90 5.60 2.92 13.40
C ASN A 90 6.15 3.54 14.71
N ASP A 91 6.83 2.76 15.54
CA ASP A 91 7.32 3.21 16.86
C ASP A 91 8.77 3.71 16.83
N CYS A 92 9.64 3.13 16.00
CA CYS A 92 11.06 3.48 15.95
C CYS A 92 11.59 3.79 14.55
N GLU A 93 10.67 3.88 13.58
CA GLU A 93 10.87 4.31 12.19
C GLU A 93 11.90 3.47 11.41
N GLU A 94 12.21 2.28 11.92
CA GLU A 94 13.11 1.34 11.24
C GLU A 94 12.39 0.67 10.07
N GLU A 95 13.06 0.62 8.92
CA GLU A 95 12.60 -0.11 7.74
C GLU A 95 13.40 -1.42 7.59
N PHE A 96 12.71 -2.54 7.38
CA PHE A 96 13.34 -3.88 7.35
C PHE A 96 12.56 -4.92 6.54
#